data_AF-E5CGJ4-F1
#
_entry.id   AF-E5CGJ4-F1
#
_cell.length_a   1.000
_cell.length_b   1.000
_cell.length_c   1.000
_cell.angle_alpha   90.00
_cell.angle_beta   90.00
_cell.angle_gamma   90.00
#
_symmetry.space_group_name_H-M   'P 1'
#
loop_
_entity.id
_entity.type
_entity.pdbx_description
1 polymer ?
#
loop_
_entity_poly.entity_id
_entity_poly.type
_entity_poly.pdbx_seq_one_letter_code
_entity_poly.pdbx_strand_id
1 'polypeptide(L)'
;MEAFGFIGVVYLLAGIIQLIILFVLIVKFLQLVADVKQLKNLYTERSRELSSSIDKLSSAIKEQSNSKDNDKPDVAKDENIVAEQKKEPNKPYNEASAEEVPTVDENSDDFKQHLRKWKILKNKGYTDQAIREYMEYTKRNMNSAVDFINSI
;
A
#
# COMPACT_ATOMS: atom_id res chain seq x y z
N MET A 1 50.19 -11.04 46.94
CA MET A 1 49.92 -11.99 45.84
C MET A 1 48.47 -12.47 45.80
N GLU A 2 47.70 -12.40 46.89
CA GLU A 2 46.34 -12.95 46.95
C GLU A 2 45.28 -12.16 46.16
N ALA A 3 45.36 -10.82 46.14
CA ALA A 3 44.39 -9.97 45.45
C ALA A 3 44.26 -10.25 43.94
N PHE A 4 45.37 -10.59 43.28
CA PHE A 4 45.38 -10.90 41.84
C PHE A 4 44.64 -12.21 41.51
N GLY A 5 44.60 -13.17 42.43
CA GLY A 5 43.85 -14.42 42.27
C GLY A 5 42.34 -14.19 42.29
N PHE A 6 41.85 -13.36 43.22
CA PHE A 6 40.43 -13.03 43.32
C PHE A 6 39.93 -12.26 42.09
N ILE A 7 40.72 -11.29 41.62
CA ILE A 7 40.39 -10.54 40.40
C ILE A 7 40.30 -11.46 39.18
N GLY A 8 41.22 -12.43 39.04
CA GLY A 8 41.17 -13.42 37.96
C GLY A 8 39.90 -14.28 37.99
N VAL A 9 39.46 -14.72 39.17
CA VAL A 9 38.22 -15.49 39.32
C VAL A 9 36.99 -14.67 38.95
N VAL A 10 36.94 -13.40 39.33
CA VAL A 10 35.82 -12.50 38.97
C VAL A 10 35.75 -12.29 37.46
N TYR A 11 36.88 -12.05 36.79
CA TYR A 11 36.91 -11.92 35.33
C TYR A 11 36.55 -13.22 34.62
N LEU A 12 36.94 -14.37 35.16
CA LEU A 12 36.55 -15.68 34.61
C LEU A 12 35.03 -15.88 34.67
N LEU A 13 34.40 -15.57 35.81
CA LEU A 13 32.95 -15.64 35.98
C LEU A 13 32.22 -14.66 35.05
N ALA A 14 32.69 -13.42 34.97
CA ALA A 14 32.14 -12.42 34.06
C ALA A 14 32.26 -12.86 32.59
N GLY A 15 33.40 -13.47 32.21
CA GLY A 15 33.62 -14.02 30.88
C GLY A 15 32.66 -15.15 30.54
N ILE A 16 32.41 -16.07 31.47
CA ILE A 16 31.44 -17.17 31.27
C ILE A 16 30.03 -16.62 31.07
N ILE A 17 29.61 -15.66 31.91
CA ILE A 17 28.31 -15.00 31.78
C ILE A 17 28.19 -14.30 30.42
N GLN A 18 29.23 -13.58 29.99
CA GLN A 18 29.28 -12.92 28.69
C GLN A 18 29.15 -13.93 27.53
N LEU A 19 29.78 -15.09 27.64
CA LEU A 19 29.72 -16.15 26.64
C LEU A 19 28.31 -16.74 26.51
N ILE A 20 27.62 -16.93 27.64
CA ILE A 20 26.23 -17.40 27.66
C ILE A 20 25.30 -16.37 26.99
N ILE A 21 25.45 -15.08 27.32
CA ILE A 21 24.65 -14.01 26.71
C ILE A 21 24.90 -13.98 25.20
N LEU A 22 26.16 -14.07 24.77
CA LEU A 22 26.53 -14.11 23.36
C LEU A 22 25.88 -15.31 22.65
N PHE A 23 25.91 -16.49 23.25
CA PHE A 23 25.28 -17.67 22.69
C PHE A 23 23.77 -17.50 22.51
N VAL A 24 23.07 -16.95 23.52
CA VAL A 24 21.63 -16.66 23.43
C VAL A 24 21.34 -15.68 22.29
N LEU A 25 22.16 -14.64 22.13
CA LEU A 25 22.00 -13.69 21.02
C LEU A 25 22.17 -14.36 19.65
N ILE A 26 23.16 -15.25 19.50
CA ILE A 26 23.39 -15.98 18.24
C ILE A 26 22.18 -16.86 17.91
N VAL A 27 21.63 -17.59 18.88
CA VAL A 27 20.44 -18.43 18.67
C VAL A 27 19.24 -17.58 18.26
N LYS A 28 18.99 -16.44 18.93
CA LYS A 28 17.89 -15.53 18.53
C LYS A 28 18.10 -14.96 17.13
N PHE A 29 19.33 -14.64 16.75
CA PHE A 29 19.65 -14.15 15.42
C PHE A 29 19.42 -15.21 14.34
N LEU A 30 19.81 -16.46 14.59
CA LEU A 30 19.54 -17.60 13.69
C LEU A 30 18.03 -17.81 13.48
N GLN A 31 17.24 -17.71 14.55
CA GLN A 31 15.78 -17.80 14.47
C GLN A 31 15.20 -16.64 13.64
N LEU A 32 15.65 -15.41 13.88
CA LEU A 32 15.23 -14.25 13.10
C LEU A 32 15.55 -14.42 11.60
N VAL A 33 16.73 -14.93 11.27
CA VAL A 33 17.12 -15.21 9.88
C VAL A 33 16.19 -16.24 9.24
N ALA A 34 15.82 -17.29 9.98
CA ALA A 34 14.86 -18.29 9.51
C ALA A 34 13.47 -17.69 9.27
N ASP A 35 12.97 -16.87 10.19
CA ASP A 35 11.66 -16.21 10.09
C ASP A 35 11.62 -15.25 8.89
N VAL A 36 12.67 -14.43 8.70
CA VAL A 36 12.79 -13.53 7.54
C VAL A 36 12.87 -14.31 6.23
N LYS A 37 13.58 -15.44 6.21
CA LYS A 37 13.66 -16.31 5.02
C LYS A 37 12.30 -16.91 4.67
N GLN A 38 11.56 -17.40 5.67
CA GLN A 38 10.20 -17.91 5.48
C GLN A 38 9.27 -16.81 5.00
N LEU A 39 9.33 -15.63 5.62
CA LEU A 39 8.54 -14.47 5.24
C LEU A 39 8.77 -14.11 3.77
N LYS A 40 10.04 -13.99 3.34
CA LYS A 40 10.39 -13.72 1.94
C LYS A 40 9.88 -14.79 0.99
N ASN A 41 9.92 -16.06 1.39
CA ASN A 41 9.40 -17.15 0.58
C ASN A 41 7.88 -17.04 0.41
N LEU A 42 7.14 -16.80 1.50
CA LEU A 42 5.69 -16.59 1.46
C LEU A 42 5.29 -15.40 0.58
N TYR A 43 6.03 -14.28 0.65
CA TYR A 43 5.79 -13.14 -0.24
C TYR A 43 6.08 -13.47 -1.71
N THR A 44 7.15 -14.22 -1.98
CA THR A 44 7.52 -14.60 -3.37
C THR A 44 6.51 -15.57 -3.95
N GLU A 45 6.07 -16.56 -3.17
CA GLU A 45 5.08 -17.55 -3.56
C GLU A 45 3.72 -16.89 -3.83
N ARG A 46 3.21 -16.10 -2.88
CA ARG A 46 1.96 -15.35 -3.06
C ARG A 46 2.03 -14.40 -4.24
N SER A 47 3.17 -13.72 -4.45
CA SER A 47 3.37 -12.86 -5.62
C SER A 47 3.30 -13.64 -6.94
N ARG A 48 3.87 -14.85 -6.97
CA ARG A 48 3.83 -15.72 -8.16
C ARG A 48 2.42 -16.22 -8.45
N GLU A 49 1.68 -16.59 -7.41
CA GLU A 49 0.28 -17.00 -7.51
C GLU A 49 -0.62 -15.87 -8.01
N LEU A 50 -0.43 -14.65 -7.49
CA LEU A 50 -1.10 -13.44 -7.94
C LEU A 50 -0.80 -13.18 -9.42
N SER A 51 0.47 -13.20 -9.84
CA SER A 51 0.84 -13.06 -11.24
C SER A 51 0.18 -14.12 -12.11
N SER A 52 0.22 -15.40 -11.71
CA SER A 52 -0.43 -16.46 -12.47
C SER A 52 -1.95 -16.28 -12.58
N SER A 53 -2.59 -15.76 -11.53
CA SER A 53 -4.02 -15.46 -11.53
C SER A 53 -4.35 -14.30 -12.47
N ILE A 54 -3.50 -13.27 -12.50
CA ILE A 54 -3.59 -12.15 -13.45
C ILE A 54 -3.39 -12.65 -14.89
N ASP A 55 -2.43 -13.54 -15.13
CA ASP A 55 -2.19 -14.11 -16.47
C ASP A 55 -3.39 -14.93 -16.96
N LYS A 56 -3.98 -15.77 -16.09
CA LYS A 56 -5.20 -16.52 -16.39
C LYS A 56 -6.40 -15.61 -16.66
N LEU A 57 -6.55 -14.55 -15.87
CA LEU A 57 -7.61 -13.57 -16.09
C LEU A 57 -7.39 -12.82 -17.41
N SER A 58 -6.15 -12.43 -17.71
CA SER A 58 -5.77 -11.78 -18.96
C SER A 58 -6.04 -12.68 -20.17
N SER A 59 -5.70 -13.97 -20.08
CA SER A 59 -6.00 -14.93 -21.15
C SER A 59 -7.51 -15.12 -21.33
N ALA A 60 -8.28 -15.21 -20.25
CA ALA A 60 -9.73 -15.32 -20.32
C ALA A 60 -10.38 -14.09 -20.97
N ILE A 61 -9.92 -12.88 -20.62
CA ILE A 61 -10.38 -11.63 -21.25
C ILE A 61 -10.01 -11.62 -22.74
N LYS A 62 -8.80 -12.03 -23.10
CA LYS A 62 -8.35 -12.11 -24.50
C LYS A 62 -9.18 -13.10 -25.31
N GLU A 63 -9.46 -14.28 -24.75
CA GLU A 63 -10.29 -15.31 -25.37
C GLU A 63 -11.74 -14.83 -25.57
N GLN A 64 -12.31 -14.13 -24.57
CA GLN A 64 -13.61 -13.48 -24.68
C GLN A 64 -13.64 -12.36 -25.73
N SER A 65 -12.55 -11.61 -25.90
CA SER A 65 -12.45 -10.56 -26.92
C SER A 65 -12.29 -11.10 -28.35
N ASN A 66 -11.64 -12.26 -28.52
CA ASN A 66 -11.42 -12.87 -29.84
C ASN A 66 -12.61 -13.75 -30.30
N SER A 67 -13.53 -14.13 -29.41
CA SER A 67 -14.76 -14.85 -29.76
C SER A 67 -15.84 -13.95 -30.37
N LYS A 68 -15.60 -12.64 -30.47
CA LYS A 68 -16.59 -11.66 -30.93
C LYS A 68 -16.06 -10.84 -32.12
N ASP A 69 -15.57 -11.54 -33.15
CA ASP A 69 -15.37 -10.92 -34.46
C ASP A 69 -15.61 -11.95 -35.57
N ASN A 70 -16.86 -12.00 -36.03
CA ASN A 70 -17.27 -12.30 -37.39
C ASN A 70 -18.71 -11.79 -37.51
N ASP A 71 -18.86 -10.47 -37.59
CA ASP A 71 -19.73 -9.83 -38.60
C ASP A 71 -19.68 -8.30 -38.40
N LYS A 72 -19.24 -7.62 -39.46
CA LYS A 72 -19.21 -6.17 -39.64
C LYS A 72 -19.66 -5.91 -41.09
N PRO A 73 -20.10 -4.70 -41.52
CA PRO A 73 -20.65 -3.52 -40.84
C PRO A 73 -22.02 -3.09 -41.41
N ASP A 74 -22.75 -2.18 -40.75
CA ASP A 74 -23.20 -0.97 -41.48
C ASP A 74 -23.40 0.26 -40.58
N VAL A 75 -23.19 1.39 -41.23
CA VAL A 75 -23.04 2.77 -40.79
C VAL A 75 -24.40 3.43 -40.55
N ALA A 76 -24.52 4.21 -39.48
CA ALA A 76 -25.24 5.50 -39.54
C ALA A 76 -24.82 6.40 -38.38
N LYS A 77 -24.34 7.59 -38.74
CA LYS A 77 -24.15 8.76 -37.89
C LYS A 77 -25.49 9.16 -37.26
N ASP A 78 -25.48 9.70 -36.05
CA ASP A 78 -26.27 10.89 -35.75
C ASP A 78 -25.64 11.67 -34.58
N GLU A 79 -25.23 12.89 -34.93
CA GLU A 79 -24.94 14.00 -34.03
C GLU A 79 -26.26 14.65 -33.58
N ASN A 80 -26.20 15.47 -32.51
CA ASN A 80 -27.28 16.25 -31.89
C ASN A 80 -28.22 15.38 -31.03
N ILE A 81 -28.54 15.69 -29.76
CA ILE A 81 -29.17 16.94 -29.31
C ILE A 81 -28.76 17.22 -27.85
N VAL A 82 -28.14 18.39 -27.65
CA VAL A 82 -28.08 19.09 -26.36
C VAL A 82 -29.48 19.64 -26.06
N ALA A 83 -30.10 19.25 -24.95
CA ALA A 83 -31.30 19.88 -24.43
C ALA A 83 -31.04 20.38 -23.00
N GLU A 84 -30.65 21.64 -22.93
CA GLU A 84 -30.67 22.50 -21.75
C GLU A 84 -32.11 22.64 -21.22
N GLN A 85 -32.36 22.24 -19.97
CA GLN A 85 -33.51 22.74 -19.21
C GLN A 85 -33.03 23.48 -17.95
N LYS A 86 -33.55 24.69 -17.83
CA LYS A 86 -33.13 25.81 -16.98
C LYS A 86 -33.59 25.67 -15.52
N LYS A 87 -32.69 26.11 -14.62
CA LYS A 87 -32.85 26.87 -13.37
C LYS A 87 -34.18 26.80 -12.57
N GLU A 88 -34.08 26.22 -11.36
CA GLU A 88 -34.42 26.72 -10.00
C GLU A 88 -35.55 27.75 -9.79
N PRO A 89 -36.33 27.68 -8.67
CA PRO A 89 -35.83 28.19 -7.38
C PRO A 89 -36.39 27.58 -6.05
N ASN A 90 -35.58 27.63 -4.97
CA ASN A 90 -35.88 27.83 -3.53
C ASN A 90 -37.05 27.02 -2.89
N LYS A 91 -36.91 26.28 -1.77
CA LYS A 91 -36.36 26.64 -0.43
C LYS A 91 -36.56 25.44 0.55
N PRO A 92 -36.18 25.55 1.84
CA PRO A 92 -35.02 24.97 2.53
C PRO A 92 -35.38 23.74 3.41
N TYR A 93 -34.52 23.37 4.38
CA TYR A 93 -34.65 22.29 5.39
C TYR A 93 -34.09 20.93 4.91
N ASN A 94 -33.15 20.24 5.56
CA ASN A 94 -32.57 20.32 6.90
C ASN A 94 -31.17 19.70 6.88
N GLU A 95 -30.24 20.33 7.61
CA GLU A 95 -29.26 19.69 8.50
C GLU A 95 -28.97 18.19 8.23
N ALA A 96 -27.94 17.92 7.42
CA ALA A 96 -27.27 16.63 7.41
C ALA A 96 -25.81 16.89 7.77
N SER A 97 -25.55 16.71 9.07
CA SER A 97 -24.29 16.36 9.72
C SER A 97 -23.01 16.81 9.00
N ALA A 98 -22.26 17.71 9.64
CA ALA A 98 -20.84 17.85 9.35
C ALA A 98 -20.21 16.45 9.43
N GLU A 99 -19.99 15.80 8.28
CA GLU A 99 -19.13 14.64 8.20
C GLU A 99 -17.79 15.13 8.74
N GLU A 100 -17.48 14.71 9.98
CA GLU A 100 -16.17 14.90 10.56
C GLU A 100 -15.18 14.34 9.56
N VAL A 101 -14.51 15.22 8.82
CA VAL A 101 -13.37 14.87 7.99
C VAL A 101 -12.49 14.04 8.91
N PRO A 102 -12.30 12.73 8.65
CA PRO A 102 -11.50 11.89 9.53
C PRO A 102 -10.17 12.59 9.71
N THR A 103 -9.82 12.88 10.97
CA THR A 103 -8.54 13.51 11.27
C THR A 103 -7.47 12.47 10.98
N VAL A 104 -6.93 12.54 9.76
CA VAL A 104 -5.85 11.65 9.33
C VAL A 104 -4.63 12.02 10.14
N ASP A 105 -4.17 11.10 10.98
CA ASP A 105 -2.88 11.21 11.65
C ASP A 105 -1.77 11.05 10.61
N GLU A 106 -1.25 12.17 10.12
CA GLU A 106 -0.16 12.22 9.14
C GLU A 106 1.16 11.63 9.70
N ASN A 107 1.29 11.46 11.02
CA ASN A 107 2.45 10.84 11.65
C ASN A 107 2.29 9.33 11.89
N SER A 108 1.09 8.79 11.68
CA SER A 108 0.84 7.35 11.81
C SER A 108 1.68 6.55 10.81
N ASP A 109 2.10 5.36 11.23
CA ASP A 109 2.83 4.44 10.34
C ASP A 109 1.95 3.97 9.17
N ASP A 110 0.64 3.97 9.36
CA ASP A 110 -0.35 3.68 8.33
C ASP A 110 -0.33 4.75 7.22
N PHE A 111 -0.43 6.03 7.60
CA PHE A 111 -0.30 7.14 6.65
C PHE A 111 1.06 7.13 5.94
N LYS A 112 2.15 6.87 6.66
CA LYS A 112 3.50 6.77 6.04
C LYS A 112 3.60 5.65 5.01
N GLN A 113 2.93 4.52 5.23
CA GLN A 113 2.86 3.44 4.24
C GLN A 113 2.08 3.87 3.00
N HIS A 114 0.91 4.47 3.18
CA HIS A 114 0.11 5.03 2.08
C HIS A 114 0.88 6.11 1.31
N LEU A 115 1.60 6.99 2.00
CA LEU A 115 2.45 8.02 1.41
C LEU A 115 3.54 7.41 0.51
N ARG A 116 4.23 6.35 0.97
CA ARG A 116 5.23 5.65 0.14
C ARG A 116 4.59 5.07 -1.12
N LYS A 117 3.41 4.47 -1.00
CA LYS A 117 2.68 3.91 -2.14
C LYS A 117 2.32 4.99 -3.16
N TRP A 118 1.76 6.12 -2.71
CA TRP A 118 1.38 7.23 -3.59
C TRP A 118 2.58 7.85 -4.31
N LYS A 119 3.72 7.99 -3.63
CA LYS A 119 4.99 8.43 -4.28
C LYS A 119 5.43 7.49 -5.39
N ILE A 120 5.34 6.17 -5.16
CA ILE A 120 5.68 5.17 -6.19
C ILE A 120 4.72 5.26 -7.38
N LEU A 121 3.41 5.42 -7.13
CA LEU A 121 2.41 5.58 -8.18
C LEU A 121 2.69 6.83 -9.03
N LYS A 122 2.90 7.98 -8.40
CA LYS A 122 3.26 9.24 -9.07
C LYS A 122 4.53 9.09 -9.92
N ASN A 123 5.59 8.54 -9.36
CA ASN A 123 6.87 8.39 -10.06
C ASN A 123 6.79 7.43 -11.27
N LYS A 124 5.80 6.53 -11.29
CA LYS A 124 5.54 5.64 -12.42
C LYS A 124 4.53 6.21 -13.43
N GLY A 125 4.03 7.43 -13.23
CA GLY A 125 3.03 8.06 -14.09
C GLY A 125 1.57 7.72 -13.77
N TYR A 126 1.30 6.98 -12.69
CA TYR A 126 -0.06 6.64 -12.23
C TYR A 126 -0.64 7.70 -11.28
N THR A 127 -0.53 8.97 -11.66
CA THR A 127 -0.91 10.12 -10.81
C THR A 127 -2.41 10.11 -10.47
N ASP A 128 -3.28 9.81 -11.45
CA ASP A 128 -4.73 9.73 -11.22
C ASP A 128 -5.12 8.64 -10.22
N GLN A 129 -4.37 7.53 -10.20
CA GLN A 129 -4.57 6.46 -9.23
C GLN A 129 -4.15 6.91 -7.83
N ALA A 130 -3.01 7.60 -7.71
CA ALA A 130 -2.57 8.16 -6.43
C ALA A 130 -3.57 9.18 -5.86
N ILE A 131 -4.15 10.04 -6.72
CA ILE A 131 -5.19 11.01 -6.33
C ILE A 131 -6.44 10.30 -5.83
N ARG A 132 -6.90 9.27 -6.54
CA ARG A 132 -8.09 8.50 -6.16
C ARG A 132 -7.92 7.77 -4.83
N GLU A 133 -6.79 7.10 -4.64
CA GLU A 133 -6.50 6.41 -3.39
C GLU A 133 -6.35 7.37 -2.19
N TYR A 134 -5.75 8.55 -2.41
CA TYR A 134 -5.69 9.59 -1.37
C TYR A 134 -7.07 10.09 -0.99
N MET A 135 -7.93 10.42 -1.95
CA MET A 135 -9.31 10.82 -1.68
C MET A 135 -10.07 9.75 -0.91
N GLU A 136 -9.90 8.47 -1.28
CA GLU A 136 -10.58 7.37 -0.61
C GLU A 136 -10.12 7.19 0.83
N TYR A 137 -8.82 7.35 1.08
CA TYR A 137 -8.20 7.21 2.40
C TYR A 137 -8.53 8.39 3.32
N THR A 138 -8.36 9.63 2.85
CA THR A 138 -8.54 10.83 3.68
C THR A 138 -9.95 11.40 3.64
N LYS A 139 -10.83 10.89 2.76
CA LYS A 139 -12.14 11.47 2.44
C LYS A 139 -12.07 12.95 2.06
N ARG A 140 -10.92 13.40 1.53
CA ARG A 140 -10.73 14.81 1.11
C ARG A 140 -11.22 15.02 -0.32
N ASN A 141 -11.55 16.26 -0.63
CA ASN A 141 -12.03 16.64 -1.96
C ASN A 141 -10.91 16.49 -3.02
N MET A 142 -11.34 16.46 -4.29
CA MET A 142 -10.45 16.26 -5.45
C MET A 142 -9.36 17.32 -5.56
N ASN A 143 -9.67 18.59 -5.30
CA ASN A 143 -8.69 19.67 -5.40
C ASN A 143 -7.56 19.48 -4.38
N SER A 144 -7.92 19.22 -3.12
CA SER A 144 -6.95 18.92 -2.06
C SER A 144 -6.12 17.68 -2.35
N ALA A 145 -6.72 16.66 -2.97
CA ALA A 145 -6.02 15.44 -3.36
C ALA A 145 -5.02 15.67 -4.50
N VAL A 146 -5.42 16.42 -5.53
CA VAL A 146 -4.54 16.81 -6.64
C VAL A 146 -3.36 17.62 -6.12
N ASP A 147 -3.61 18.63 -5.30
CA ASP A 147 -2.56 19.49 -4.73
C ASP A 147 -1.59 18.68 -3.87
N PHE A 148 -2.10 17.82 -2.98
CA PHE A 148 -1.27 16.97 -2.16
C PHE A 148 -0.41 16.02 -2.99
N ILE A 149 -1.00 15.25 -3.92
CA ILE A 149 -0.25 14.30 -4.75
C ILE A 149 0.81 15.01 -5.61
N ASN A 150 0.50 16.20 -6.13
CA ASN A 150 1.47 16.99 -6.88
C ASN A 150 2.61 17.52 -6.00
N SER A 151 2.36 17.74 -4.71
CA SER A 151 3.37 18.22 -3.75
C SER A 151 4.35 17.15 -3.24
N ILE A 152 3.98 15.86 -3.25
CA ILE A 152 4.76 14.76 -2.63
C ILE A 152 5.86 14.13 -3.49
#